data_AF-A0A9X7U6T2-F1
#
_entry.id   AF-A0A9X7U6T2-F1
#
_cell.length_a   1.000
_cell.length_b   1.000
_cell.length_c   1.000
_cell.angle_alpha   90.00
_cell.angle_beta   90.00
_cell.angle_gamma   90.00
#
_symmetry.space_group_name_H-M   'P 1'
#
loop_
_entity.id
_entity.type
_entity.pdbx_description
1 polymer ?
#
loop_
_entity_poly.entity_id
_entity_poly.type
_entity_poly.pdbx_seq_one_letter_code
_entity_poly.pdbx_strand_id
1 'polypeptide(L)'
;MAKAICIKCGALKRAAWQKCSNCSFDPRLDKNSLIKSVYLSVGRFSNDENPEYQDELDIIAEKIRGGVSIDYNQECMERIGNESKMILSVPWYAPWIVVLKVFGPIFGIIIIIDIIRRLI
;
A
#
# COMPACT_ATOMS: atom_id res chain seq x y z
N MET A 1 11.05 -0.89 11.24
CA MET A 1 10.24 -2.00 11.77
C MET A 1 9.56 -2.72 10.61
N ALA A 2 9.37 -4.03 10.72
CA ALA A 2 8.53 -4.76 9.77
C ALA A 2 7.09 -4.30 9.93
N LYS A 3 6.37 -4.10 8.82
CA LYS A 3 4.98 -3.62 8.85
C LYS A 3 3.99 -4.65 8.33
N ALA A 4 4.47 -5.82 7.89
CA ALA A 4 3.63 -6.88 7.36
C ALA A 4 4.35 -8.24 7.46
N ILE A 5 3.59 -9.32 7.32
CA ILE A 5 4.11 -10.69 7.26
C ILE A 5 3.65 -11.40 5.99
N CYS A 6 4.43 -12.37 5.52
CA CYS A 6 4.09 -13.15 4.34
C CYS A 6 3.03 -14.22 4.66
N ILE A 7 1.89 -14.18 3.97
CA ILE A 7 0.79 -15.16 4.14
C ILE A 7 1.18 -16.62 3.83
N LYS A 8 2.32 -16.84 3.15
CA LYS A 8 2.80 -18.17 2.74
C LYS A 8 3.86 -18.75 3.66
N CYS A 9 4.77 -17.93 4.17
CA CYS A 9 5.94 -18.41 4.93
C CYS A 9 6.16 -17.71 6.28
N GLY A 10 5.31 -16.73 6.65
CA GLY A 10 5.45 -15.99 7.91
C GLY A 10 6.72 -15.13 7.98
N ALA A 11 7.41 -14.90 6.87
CA ALA A 11 8.56 -13.99 6.85
C ALA A 11 8.11 -12.53 6.97
N LEU A 12 8.87 -11.74 7.72
CA LEU A 12 8.63 -10.31 7.88
C LEU A 12 8.84 -9.55 6.57
N LYS A 13 8.04 -8.51 6.37
CA LYS A 13 8.05 -7.64 5.18
C LYS A 13 7.94 -6.18 5.59
N ARG A 14 8.49 -5.29 4.76
CA ARG A 14 8.35 -3.83 4.96
C ARG A 14 6.97 -3.32 4.55
N ALA A 15 6.28 -3.99 3.63
CA ALA A 15 4.94 -3.63 3.21
C ALA A 15 4.12 -4.85 2.73
N ALA A 16 2.80 -4.76 2.84
CA ALA A 16 1.86 -5.80 2.44
C ALA A 16 1.98 -6.18 0.96
N TRP A 17 2.08 -5.20 0.07
CA TRP A 17 2.12 -5.37 -1.39
C TRP A 17 3.47 -5.81 -1.95
N GLN A 18 4.56 -5.78 -1.16
CA GLN A 18 5.88 -6.15 -1.66
C GLN A 18 5.99 -7.65 -1.95
N LYS A 19 6.84 -8.03 -2.89
CA LYS A 19 7.24 -9.44 -3.07
C LYS A 19 8.01 -9.91 -1.82
N CYS A 20 7.73 -11.13 -1.36
CA CYS A 20 8.47 -11.73 -0.25
C CYS A 20 9.90 -12.08 -0.69
N SER A 21 10.90 -11.67 0.08
CA SER A 21 12.31 -12.01 -0.18
C SER A 21 12.64 -13.47 0.14
N ASN A 22 11.90 -14.11 1.05
CA ASN A 22 12.18 -15.48 1.49
C ASN A 22 11.61 -16.53 0.53
N CYS A 23 10.30 -16.46 0.23
CA CYS A 23 9.63 -17.46 -0.62
C CYS A 23 9.26 -16.96 -2.01
N SER A 24 9.70 -15.75 -2.40
CA SER A 24 9.37 -15.12 -3.70
C SER A 24 7.89 -14.90 -4.00
N PHE A 25 6.98 -15.11 -3.03
CA PHE A 25 5.56 -14.86 -3.19
C PHE A 25 5.27 -13.40 -3.52
N ASP A 26 4.57 -13.14 -4.63
CA ASP A 26 4.14 -11.80 -5.03
C ASP A 26 2.61 -11.65 -4.85
N PRO A 27 2.16 -10.87 -3.85
CA PRO A 27 0.75 -10.71 -3.57
C PRO A 27 0.01 -9.86 -4.61
N ARG A 28 0.72 -9.19 -5.53
CA ARG A 28 0.09 -8.34 -6.56
C ARG A 28 -0.48 -9.12 -7.73
N LEU A 29 -0.06 -10.38 -7.90
CA LEU A 29 -0.52 -11.24 -8.99
C LEU A 29 -1.96 -11.69 -8.83
N ASP A 30 -2.48 -11.68 -7.60
CA ASP A 30 -3.84 -12.10 -7.28
C ASP A 30 -4.48 -11.15 -6.27
N LYS A 31 -5.70 -10.69 -6.55
CA LYS A 31 -6.40 -9.72 -5.71
C LYS A 31 -6.66 -10.27 -4.31
N ASN A 32 -7.06 -11.55 -4.21
CA ASN A 32 -7.33 -12.16 -2.90
C ASN A 32 -6.06 -12.27 -2.05
N SER A 33 -4.95 -12.62 -2.69
CA SER A 33 -3.62 -12.65 -2.08
C SER A 33 -3.17 -11.29 -1.56
N LEU A 34 -3.47 -10.21 -2.31
CA LEU A 34 -3.20 -8.85 -1.86
C LEU A 34 -4.02 -8.49 -0.63
N ILE A 35 -5.33 -8.75 -0.64
CA ILE A 35 -6.23 -8.45 0.49
C ILE A 35 -5.75 -9.20 1.74
N LYS A 36 -5.44 -10.50 1.63
CA LYS A 36 -4.88 -11.29 2.73
C LYS A 36 -3.55 -10.74 3.25
N SER A 37 -2.70 -10.25 2.34
CA SER A 37 -1.41 -9.65 2.72
C SER A 37 -1.57 -8.29 3.40
N VAL A 38 -2.60 -7.52 3.05
CA VAL A 38 -2.96 -6.27 3.72
C VAL A 38 -3.57 -6.54 5.10
N TYR A 39 -4.40 -7.58 5.21
CA TYR A 39 -4.93 -8.06 6.49
C TYR A 39 -3.80 -8.40 7.47
N LEU A 40 -2.72 -9.04 6.99
CA LEU A 40 -1.52 -9.36 7.77
C LEU A 40 -0.49 -8.22 7.78
N SER A 41 -0.96 -6.98 7.96
CA SER A 41 -0.11 -5.80 8.06
C SER A 41 -0.61 -4.83 9.14
N VAL A 42 0.32 -4.06 9.69
CA VAL A 42 0.02 -3.02 10.69
C VAL A 42 -0.89 -1.93 10.10
N GLY A 43 -0.91 -1.78 8.77
CA GLY A 43 -1.78 -0.83 8.06
C GLY A 43 -3.24 -1.31 7.87
N ARG A 44 -3.66 -2.40 8.52
CA ARG A 44 -5.05 -2.92 8.47
C ARG A 44 -6.08 -1.94 9.02
N PHE A 45 -5.68 -1.05 9.92
CA PHE A 45 -6.50 0.01 10.48
C PHE A 45 -5.79 1.34 10.23
N SER A 46 -6.50 2.29 9.62
CA SER A 46 -5.96 3.56 9.15
C SER A 46 -5.41 4.48 10.25
N ASN A 47 -5.63 4.16 11.53
CA ASN A 47 -5.39 5.08 12.65
C ASN A 47 -4.53 4.57 13.81
N ASP A 48 -4.09 3.31 13.84
CA ASP A 48 -3.39 2.80 15.04
C ASP A 48 -2.06 2.12 14.71
N GLU A 49 -0.95 2.82 14.99
CA GLU A 49 0.33 2.18 15.32
C GLU A 49 0.28 1.65 16.76
N ASN A 50 -0.73 0.82 17.09
CA ASN A 50 -0.84 0.22 18.41
C ASN A 50 0.18 -0.93 18.53
N PRO A 51 1.10 -0.91 19.51
CA PRO A 51 2.11 -1.95 19.71
C PRO A 51 1.52 -3.36 19.88
N GLU A 52 0.29 -3.48 20.39
CA GLU A 52 -0.41 -4.78 20.53
C GLU A 52 -0.57 -5.51 19.19
N TYR A 53 -0.65 -4.78 18.07
CA TYR A 53 -0.74 -5.40 16.74
C TYR A 53 0.58 -5.97 16.24
N GLN A 54 1.72 -5.45 16.70
CA GLN A 54 3.02 -6.02 16.33
C GLN A 54 3.18 -7.39 16.98
N ASP A 55 2.80 -7.50 18.26
CA ASP A 55 2.82 -8.77 18.99
C ASP A 55 1.84 -9.78 18.36
N GLU A 56 0.65 -9.35 17.94
CA GLU A 56 -0.30 -10.20 17.22
C GLU A 56 0.30 -10.73 15.90
N LEU A 57 0.98 -9.86 15.13
CA LEU A 57 1.61 -10.27 13.87
C LEU A 57 2.73 -11.28 14.09
N ASP A 58 3.52 -11.15 15.15
CA ASP A 58 4.59 -12.11 15.46
C ASP A 58 4.02 -13.48 15.84
N ILE A 59 2.96 -13.52 16.64
CA ILE A 59 2.23 -14.77 16.96
C ILE A 59 1.68 -15.41 15.68
N ILE A 60 1.08 -14.61 14.79
CA ILE A 60 0.54 -15.12 13.53
C ILE A 60 1.68 -15.62 12.62
N ALA A 61 2.82 -14.93 12.59
CA ALA A 61 3.97 -15.34 11.81
C ALA A 61 4.51 -16.70 12.26
N GLU A 62 4.60 -16.95 13.55
CA GLU A 62 4.97 -18.25 14.11
C GLU A 62 3.98 -19.35 13.72
N LYS A 63 2.67 -19.07 13.80
CA LYS A 63 1.63 -20.01 13.35
C LYS A 63 1.81 -20.41 11.88
N ILE A 64 2.06 -19.45 11.00
CA ILE A 64 2.30 -19.74 9.57
C ILE A 64 3.57 -20.59 9.39
N ARG A 65 4.66 -20.26 10.10
CA ARG A 65 5.91 -21.05 10.03
C ARG A 65 5.71 -22.48 10.52
N GLY A 66 4.83 -22.67 11.52
CA GLY A 66 4.40 -23.98 11.99
C GLY A 66 3.42 -24.71 11.07
N GLY A 67 3.04 -24.13 9.93
CA GLY A 67 2.10 -24.73 8.97
C GLY A 67 0.63 -24.63 9.39
N VAL A 68 0.30 -23.85 10.41
CA VAL A 68 -1.08 -23.66 10.89
C VAL A 68 -1.81 -22.69 9.97
N SER A 69 -3.03 -23.07 9.54
CA SER A 69 -3.88 -22.18 8.75
C SER A 69 -4.42 -21.03 9.60
N ILE A 70 -4.33 -19.81 9.06
CA ILE A 70 -4.94 -18.63 9.68
C ILE A 70 -6.41 -18.58 9.32
N ASP A 71 -7.26 -18.37 10.33
CA ASP A 71 -8.65 -17.99 10.12
C ASP A 71 -8.74 -16.48 9.87
N TYR A 72 -9.30 -16.12 8.71
CA TYR A 72 -9.44 -14.74 8.30
C TYR A 72 -10.85 -14.28 8.63
N ASN A 73 -10.97 -13.24 9.45
CA ASN A 73 -12.28 -12.63 9.70
C ASN A 73 -12.85 -12.08 8.38
N GLN A 74 -13.95 -12.68 7.92
CA GLN A 74 -14.60 -12.38 6.64
C GLN A 74 -15.07 -10.92 6.56
N GLU A 75 -15.66 -10.38 7.63
CA GLU A 75 -16.13 -9.00 7.69
C GLU A 75 -14.99 -8.02 7.43
N CYS A 76 -13.83 -8.28 8.03
CA CYS A 76 -12.67 -7.42 7.81
C CYS A 76 -12.06 -7.60 6.41
N MET A 77 -12.07 -8.82 5.87
CA MET A 77 -11.62 -9.08 4.49
C MET A 77 -12.50 -8.35 3.47
N GLU A 78 -13.80 -8.31 3.69
CA GLU A 78 -14.75 -7.56 2.86
C GLU A 78 -14.51 -6.06 2.94
N ARG A 79 -14.27 -5.52 4.15
CA ARG A 79 -13.95 -4.10 4.33
C ARG A 79 -12.71 -3.68 3.55
N ILE A 80 -11.60 -4.41 3.72
CA ILE A 80 -10.34 -4.16 2.98
C ILE A 80 -10.57 -4.33 1.47
N GLY A 81 -11.34 -5.34 1.08
CA GLY A 81 -11.71 -5.58 -0.31
C GLY A 81 -12.48 -4.40 -0.93
N ASN A 82 -13.38 -3.77 -0.19
CA ASN A 82 -14.14 -2.61 -0.64
C ASN A 82 -13.29 -1.32 -0.69
N GLU A 83 -12.45 -1.09 0.32
CA GLU A 83 -11.50 0.03 0.32
C GLU A 83 -10.51 -0.06 -0.86
N SER A 84 -10.01 -1.27 -1.17
CA SER A 84 -9.10 -1.49 -2.29
C SER A 84 -9.73 -1.13 -3.65
N LYS A 85 -11.06 -1.32 -3.82
CA LYS A 85 -11.77 -0.93 -5.05
C LYS A 85 -11.78 0.59 -5.23
N MET A 86 -11.91 1.35 -4.14
CA MET A 86 -11.91 2.81 -4.21
C MET A 86 -10.53 3.34 -4.62
N ILE A 87 -9.45 2.82 -4.01
CA ILE A 87 -8.08 3.26 -4.32
C ILE A 87 -7.69 2.91 -5.76
N LEU A 88 -8.04 1.70 -6.24
CA LEU A 88 -7.74 1.28 -7.61
C LEU A 88 -8.56 2.03 -8.67
N SER A 89 -9.68 2.65 -8.29
CA SER A 89 -10.49 3.46 -9.20
C SER A 89 -9.91 4.84 -9.48
N VAL A 90 -8.89 5.28 -8.74
CA VAL A 90 -8.22 6.57 -8.97
C VAL A 90 -7.12 6.38 -10.03
N PRO A 91 -7.26 6.99 -11.22
CA PRO A 91 -6.21 6.91 -12.22
C PRO A 91 -4.95 7.64 -11.72
N TRP A 92 -3.79 7.01 -11.92
CA TRP A 92 -2.47 7.52 -11.53
C TRP A 92 -2.12 8.91 -12.11
N TYR A 93 -2.80 9.36 -13.16
CA TYR A 93 -2.65 10.69 -13.76
C TYR A 93 -3.45 11.80 -13.04
N ALA A 94 -4.45 11.44 -12.23
CA ALA A 94 -5.30 12.40 -11.54
C ALA A 94 -4.52 13.42 -10.67
N PRO A 95 -3.54 13.02 -9.83
CA PRO A 95 -2.76 13.99 -9.06
C PRO A 95 -1.92 14.92 -9.95
N TRP A 96 -1.37 14.43 -11.06
CA TRP A 96 -0.61 15.24 -12.00
C TRP A 96 -1.46 16.32 -12.67
N ILE A 97 -2.72 16.02 -13.01
CA ILE A 97 -3.65 17.00 -13.57
C ILE A 97 -3.92 18.14 -12.57
N VAL A 98 -4.09 17.81 -11.29
CA VAL A 98 -4.32 18.82 -10.25
C VAL A 98 -3.10 19.72 -10.07
N VAL A 99 -1.90 19.14 -10.00
CA VAL A 99 -0.64 19.90 -9.90
C VAL A 99 -0.48 20.83 -11.11
N LEU A 100 -0.70 20.31 -12.32
CA LEU A 100 -0.54 21.09 -13.55
C LEU A 100 -1.59 22.21 -13.65
N LYS A 101 -2.80 22.01 -13.13
CA LYS A 101 -3.84 23.04 -13.08
C LYS A 101 -3.51 24.19 -12.11
N VAL A 102 -2.86 23.90 -10.98
CA VAL A 102 -2.48 24.91 -9.98
C VAL A 102 -1.20 25.65 -10.39
N PHE A 103 -0.17 24.92 -10.82
CA PHE A 103 1.14 25.50 -11.11
C PHE A 103 1.34 25.91 -12.58
N GLY A 104 0.57 25.34 -13.52
CA GLY A 104 0.61 25.68 -14.93
C GLY A 104 0.56 27.19 -15.25
N PRO A 105 -0.35 27.98 -14.66
CA PRO A 105 -0.37 29.43 -14.92
C PRO A 105 0.89 30.15 -14.43
N ILE A 106 1.49 29.71 -13.32
CA ILE A 106 2.74 30.28 -12.78
C ILE A 106 3.90 30.02 -13.76
N PHE A 107 4.03 28.78 -14.23
CA PHE A 107 5.03 28.43 -15.24
C PHE A 107 4.82 29.20 -16.55
N GLY A 108 3.57 29.40 -16.97
CA GLY A 108 3.24 30.21 -18.15
C GLY A 108 3.73 31.66 -18.02
N ILE A 109 3.51 32.31 -16.87
CA ILE A 109 3.97 33.68 -16.62
C ILE A 109 5.49 33.76 -16.64
N ILE A 110 6.19 32.82 -16.00
CA ILE A 110 7.66 32.79 -15.95
C ILE A 110 8.24 32.65 -17.37
N ILE A 111 7.68 31.77 -18.21
CA ILE A 111 8.14 31.57 -19.59
C ILE A 111 7.95 32.86 -20.41
N ILE A 112 6.80 33.54 -20.27
CA ILE A 112 6.55 34.81 -20.96
C ILE A 112 7.59 35.86 -20.57
N ILE A 113 7.91 35.97 -19.28
CA ILE A 113 8.93 36.90 -18.78
C ILE A 113 10.32 36.57 -19.36
N ASP A 114 10.71 35.29 -19.41
CA ASP A 114 12.02 34.89 -19.94
C ASP A 114 12.15 35.18 -21.45
N ILE A 115 11.07 34.97 -22.22
CA ILE A 115 11.03 35.30 -23.65
C ILE A 115 11.19 36.81 -23.87
N ILE A 116 10.47 37.64 -23.10
CA ILE A 116 10.59 39.11 -23.19
C ILE A 116 12.03 39.55 -22.86
N ARG A 117 12.67 38.95 -21.85
CA ARG A 117 14.04 39.29 -21.44
C ARG A 117 15.10 38.92 -22.48
N ARG A 118 14.83 37.95 -23.36
CA ARG A 118 15.74 37.57 -24.46
C ARG A 118 15.57 38.43 -25.71
N LEU A 119 14.47 39.16 -25.82
CA LEU A 119 14.12 39.99 -26.99
C LEU A 119 14.56 41.46 -26.84
N ILE A 120 14.82 41.92 -25.61
CA ILE A 120 15.33 43.25 -25.27
C ILE A 120 16.85 43.15 -25.09
#